data_AF-J3KYR0-F1
#
_entry.id   AF-J3KYR0-F1
#
_cell.length_a   1.000
_cell.length_b   1.000
_cell.length_c   1.000
_cell.angle_alpha   90.00
_cell.angle_beta   90.00
_cell.angle_gamma   90.00
#
_symmetry.space_group_name_H-M   'P 1'
#
loop_
_entity.id
_entity.type
_entity.pdbx_description
1 polymer ?
#
loop_
_entity_poly.entity_id
_entity_poly.type
_entity_poly.pdbx_seq_one_letter_code
_entity_poly.pdbx_strand_id
1 'polypeptide(L)'
;MTLMRYLPLWALDKMVLLLCAVVFGDTARYGLRRPAIGPFTMKMTTPAYPVYDVGTFAKIKSGEIRVLPTGLKGVHGSDVEFLDGQRHTFDAIIFATGYRSTTHEWLKSEDGLIGDDGLARRRPPNHWKGENGLYCAGMVRLGIYGSAGDAELIADDIAEQRHRRIGAAIKPAAHNGHAGNGGSA
;
A
#
# COMPACT_ATOMS: atom_id res chain seq x y z
N MET A 1 -6.31 -1.27 15.02
CA MET A 1 -5.93 0.16 15.13
C MET A 1 -6.33 0.82 16.45
N THR A 2 -7.09 0.16 17.33
CA THR A 2 -7.64 0.74 18.57
C THR A 2 -6.60 1.35 19.51
N LEU A 3 -5.43 0.73 19.67
CA LEU A 3 -4.40 1.20 20.61
C LEU A 3 -3.66 2.46 20.10
N MET A 4 -3.60 2.68 18.78
CA MET A 4 -3.07 3.94 18.20
C MET A 4 -3.92 5.16 18.53
N ARG A 5 -5.17 4.97 18.98
CA ARG A 5 -6.03 6.06 19.42
C ARG A 5 -5.64 6.60 20.80
N TYR A 6 -4.89 5.81 21.58
CA TYR A 6 -4.62 6.10 22.99
C TYR A 6 -3.13 6.28 23.31
N LEU A 7 -2.23 5.71 22.51
CA LEU A 7 -0.78 5.82 22.70
C LEU A 7 -0.09 6.49 21.50
N PRO A 8 0.95 7.31 21.74
CA PRO A 8 1.77 7.84 20.65
C PRO A 8 2.54 6.71 19.95
N LEU A 9 2.77 6.86 18.64
CA LEU A 9 3.41 5.83 17.79
C LEU A 9 4.73 5.30 18.34
N TRP A 10 5.60 6.19 18.85
CA TRP A 10 6.89 5.80 19.41
C TRP A 10 6.76 4.86 20.63
N ALA A 11 5.71 5.02 21.44
CA ALA A 11 5.49 4.19 22.62
C ALA A 11 4.99 2.79 22.22
N LEU A 12 4.11 2.73 21.22
CA LEU A 12 3.65 1.47 20.63
C LEU A 12 4.79 0.67 20.02
N ASP A 13 5.64 1.34 19.25
CA ASP A 13 6.81 0.72 18.65
C ASP A 13 7.77 0.18 19.71
N LYS A 14 8.09 0.96 20.76
CA LYS A 14 8.94 0.48 21.87
C LYS A 14 8.33 -0.74 22.57
N MET A 15 7.02 -0.71 22.84
CA MET A 15 6.32 -1.80 23.49
C MET A 15 6.37 -3.09 22.64
N VAL A 16 6.08 -2.98 21.34
CA VAL A 16 6.14 -4.14 20.43
C VAL A 16 7.57 -4.65 20.26
N LEU A 17 8.56 -3.78 20.12
CA LEU A 17 9.95 -4.18 20.01
C LEU A 17 10.46 -4.87 21.29
N LEU A 18 10.01 -4.42 22.46
CA LEU A 18 10.28 -5.08 23.74
C LEU A 18 9.64 -6.48 23.79
N LEU A 19 8.36 -6.61 23.42
CA LEU A 19 7.70 -7.90 23.34
C LEU A 19 8.42 -8.85 22.37
N CYS A 20 8.82 -8.36 21.19
CA CYS A 20 9.64 -9.12 20.26
C CYS A 20 10.99 -9.50 20.87
N ALA A 21 11.62 -8.65 21.69
CA ALA A 21 12.86 -8.98 22.41
C ALA A 21 12.66 -10.11 23.40
N VAL A 22 11.57 -10.09 24.16
CA VAL A 22 11.22 -11.14 25.12
C VAL A 22 10.92 -12.46 24.42
N VAL A 23 10.14 -12.44 23.33
CA VAL A 23 9.70 -13.66 22.63
C VAL A 23 10.81 -14.27 21.78
N PHE A 24 11.54 -13.46 21.00
CA PHE A 24 12.50 -13.95 20.01
C PHE A 24 13.96 -13.87 20.47
N GLY A 25 14.26 -13.11 21.53
CA GLY A 25 15.62 -12.81 21.96
C GLY A 25 16.40 -12.05 20.90
N ASP A 26 17.73 -12.13 20.95
CA ASP A 26 18.57 -11.58 19.89
C ASP A 26 18.42 -12.42 18.60
N THR A 27 17.89 -11.77 17.55
CA THR A 27 17.69 -12.36 16.23
C THR A 27 18.89 -12.14 15.31
N ALA A 28 19.80 -11.22 15.65
CA ALA A 28 20.97 -10.89 14.83
C ALA A 28 21.95 -12.06 14.73
N ARG A 29 22.05 -12.90 15.77
CA ARG A 29 22.80 -14.18 15.74
C ARG A 29 22.32 -15.16 14.66
N TYR A 30 21.11 -14.97 14.15
CA TYR A 30 20.54 -15.75 13.06
C TYR A 30 20.47 -14.98 11.74
N GLY A 31 21.24 -13.89 11.59
CA GLY A 31 21.26 -13.06 10.39
C GLY A 31 20.09 -12.07 10.25
N LEU A 32 19.12 -12.11 11.17
CA LEU A 32 17.96 -11.21 11.15
C LEU A 32 18.19 -9.99 12.05
N ARG A 33 18.78 -8.95 11.48
CA ARG A 33 18.98 -7.67 12.19
C ARG A 33 17.65 -6.95 12.37
N ARG A 34 17.38 -6.51 13.60
CA ARG A 34 16.19 -5.72 13.90
C ARG A 34 16.34 -4.31 13.32
N PRO A 35 15.31 -3.78 12.63
CA PRO A 35 15.31 -2.39 12.20
C PRO A 35 15.41 -1.44 13.40
N ALA A 36 16.07 -0.29 13.21
CA ALA A 36 16.12 0.78 14.23
C ALA A 36 14.76 1.48 14.41
N ILE A 37 13.89 1.39 13.41
CA ILE A 37 12.54 1.97 13.39
C ILE A 37 11.55 0.87 13.71
N GLY A 38 10.60 1.13 14.62
CA GLY A 38 9.58 0.15 14.97
C GLY A 38 8.56 -0.08 13.85
N PRO A 39 7.83 -1.21 13.91
CA PRO A 39 7.00 -1.69 12.80
C PRO A 39 5.85 -0.75 12.43
N PHE A 40 5.30 0.01 13.38
CA PHE A 40 4.21 0.95 13.10
C PHE A 40 4.73 2.24 12.46
N THR A 41 5.83 2.80 12.97
CA THR A 41 6.47 3.94 12.30
C THR A 41 6.94 3.54 10.90
N MET A 42 7.53 2.34 10.75
CA MET A 42 7.96 1.81 9.45
C MET A 42 6.81 1.66 8.46
N LYS A 43 5.64 1.22 8.92
CA LYS A 43 4.42 1.16 8.08
C LYS A 43 3.96 2.55 7.61
N MET A 44 4.14 3.59 8.42
CA MET A 44 3.68 4.94 8.09
C MET A 44 4.65 5.71 7.19
N THR A 45 5.95 5.42 7.29
CA THR A 45 6.99 6.17 6.59
C THR A 45 7.56 5.43 5.38
N THR A 46 7.40 4.12 5.32
CA THR A 46 7.97 3.26 4.27
C THR A 46 6.88 2.39 3.65
N PRO A 47 7.07 1.92 2.40
CA PRO A 47 6.19 0.93 1.79
C PRO A 47 6.40 -0.50 2.32
N ALA A 48 7.40 -0.71 3.18
CA ALA A 48 7.74 -2.02 3.70
C ALA A 48 6.87 -2.37 4.92
N TYR A 49 6.31 -3.58 4.89
CA TYR A 49 5.54 -4.14 5.98
C TYR A 49 6.40 -5.08 6.82
N PRO A 50 6.14 -5.18 8.13
CA PRO A 50 6.73 -6.23 8.94
C PRO A 50 6.28 -7.60 8.40
N VAL A 51 7.19 -8.57 8.48
CA VAL A 51 6.89 -9.96 8.14
C VAL A 51 6.01 -10.54 9.24
N TYR A 52 4.86 -11.08 8.85
CA TYR A 52 4.02 -11.91 9.71
C TYR A 52 4.37 -13.36 9.44
N ASP A 53 4.82 -14.05 10.48
CA ASP A 53 5.30 -15.42 10.38
C ASP A 53 4.64 -16.31 11.44
N VAL A 54 4.40 -17.57 11.05
CA VAL A 54 3.98 -18.65 11.94
C VAL A 54 4.93 -19.82 11.74
N GLY A 55 6.10 -19.76 12.38
CA GLY A 55 7.03 -20.89 12.51
C GLY A 55 8.32 -20.82 11.70
N THR A 56 8.46 -19.92 10.72
CA THR A 56 9.72 -19.70 9.99
C THR A 56 10.86 -19.37 10.95
N PHE A 57 10.64 -18.52 11.95
CA PHE A 57 11.69 -18.22 12.93
C PHE A 57 12.14 -19.46 13.73
N ALA A 58 11.23 -20.39 14.02
CA ALA A 58 11.58 -21.64 14.68
C ALA A 58 12.47 -22.50 13.78
N LYS A 59 12.16 -22.56 12.47
CA LYS A 59 12.98 -23.25 11.47
C LYS A 59 14.37 -22.62 11.33
N ILE A 60 14.44 -21.27 11.33
CA ILE A 60 15.71 -20.54 11.37
C ILE A 60 16.52 -20.89 12.62
N LYS A 61 15.88 -20.90 13.79
CA LYS A 61 16.52 -21.23 15.07
C LYS A 61 17.04 -22.67 15.11
N SER A 62 16.32 -23.60 14.49
CA SER A 62 16.71 -25.02 14.39
C SER A 62 17.83 -25.29 13.37
N GLY A 63 18.11 -24.33 12.48
CA GLY A 63 19.09 -24.48 11.40
C GLY A 63 18.54 -25.09 10.11
N GLU A 64 17.25 -25.47 10.07
CA GLU A 64 16.58 -25.94 8.85
C GLU A 64 16.52 -24.83 7.78
N ILE A 65 16.42 -23.56 8.20
CA ILE A 65 16.56 -22.39 7.33
C ILE A 65 17.81 -21.63 7.71
N ARG A 66 18.74 -21.46 6.77
CA ARG A 66 19.92 -20.61 6.94
C ARG A 66 19.69 -19.26 6.32
N VAL A 67 19.75 -18.21 7.13
CA VAL A 67 19.74 -16.82 6.65
C VAL A 67 21.17 -16.41 6.30
N LEU A 68 21.37 -15.94 5.07
CA LEU A 68 22.64 -15.38 4.63
C LEU A 68 22.54 -13.85 4.66
N PRO A 69 23.31 -13.14 5.51
CA PRO A 69 23.24 -11.68 5.67
C PRO A 69 23.97 -10.92 4.54
N THR A 70 24.11 -11.54 3.38
CA THR A 70 24.84 -11.03 2.22
C THR A 70 23.91 -11.02 1.00
N GLY A 71 24.14 -10.07 0.09
CA GLY A 71 23.37 -9.97 -1.13
C GLY A 71 23.77 -11.06 -2.13
N LEU A 72 22.83 -11.37 -3.02
CA LEU A 72 23.09 -12.17 -4.21
C LEU A 72 23.99 -11.37 -5.16
N LYS A 73 25.12 -11.93 -5.59
CA LYS A 73 26.00 -11.34 -6.62
C LYS A 73 25.67 -11.87 -8.01
N GLY A 74 25.44 -13.17 -8.14
CA GLY A 74 25.14 -13.79 -9.42
C GLY A 74 24.63 -15.23 -9.27
N VAL A 75 23.92 -15.69 -10.29
CA VAL A 75 23.45 -17.08 -10.41
C VAL A 75 24.02 -17.65 -11.70
N HIS A 76 24.73 -18.78 -11.58
CA HIS A 76 25.42 -19.49 -12.66
C HIS A 76 24.94 -20.94 -12.72
N GLY A 77 23.76 -21.16 -13.28
CA GLY A 77 23.10 -22.47 -13.20
C GLY A 77 22.66 -22.77 -11.76
N SER A 78 23.14 -23.87 -11.19
CA SER A 78 22.93 -24.23 -9.77
C SER A 78 23.82 -23.46 -8.81
N ASP A 79 24.90 -22.84 -9.30
CA ASP A 79 25.91 -22.20 -8.47
C ASP A 79 25.54 -20.74 -8.22
N VAL A 80 25.38 -20.38 -6.95
CA VAL A 80 25.00 -19.04 -6.53
C VAL A 80 26.17 -18.37 -5.84
N GLU A 81 26.59 -17.23 -6.38
CA GLU A 81 27.65 -16.39 -5.80
C GLU A 81 27.05 -15.25 -5.00
N PHE A 82 27.60 -15.03 -3.80
CA PHE A 82 27.19 -13.98 -2.89
C PHE A 82 28.22 -12.84 -2.85
N LEU A 83 27.81 -11.67 -2.37
CA LEU A 83 28.67 -10.46 -2.34
C LEU A 83 29.91 -10.60 -1.45
N ASP A 84 29.93 -11.57 -0.55
CA ASP A 84 31.08 -11.89 0.30
C ASP A 84 32.07 -12.86 -0.37
N GLY A 85 31.83 -13.21 -1.63
CA GLY A 85 32.65 -14.12 -2.42
C GLY A 85 32.35 -15.61 -2.19
N GLN A 86 31.45 -15.96 -1.27
CA GLN A 86 31.04 -17.35 -1.08
C GLN A 86 30.20 -17.84 -2.25
N ARG A 87 30.32 -19.14 -2.54
CA ARG A 87 29.51 -19.84 -3.52
C ARG A 87 28.84 -21.06 -2.91
N HIS A 88 27.57 -21.25 -3.22
CA HIS A 88 26.77 -22.39 -2.76
C HIS A 88 25.95 -22.96 -3.92
N THR A 89 25.77 -24.28 -3.94
CA THR A 89 24.99 -24.97 -4.96
C THR A 89 23.56 -25.19 -4.46
N PHE A 90 22.57 -24.97 -5.32
CA PHE A 90 21.15 -25.17 -5.01
C PHE A 90 20.45 -25.99 -6.09
N ASP A 91 19.58 -26.90 -5.67
CA ASP A 91 18.73 -27.69 -6.58
C ASP A 91 17.61 -26.85 -7.21
N ALA A 92 17.17 -25.80 -6.49
CA ALA A 92 16.14 -24.88 -6.94
C ALA A 92 16.38 -23.47 -6.38
N ILE A 93 16.00 -22.47 -7.17
CA ILE A 93 16.11 -21.05 -6.81
C ILE A 93 14.74 -20.39 -6.99
N ILE A 94 14.23 -19.76 -5.93
CA ILE A 94 12.93 -19.08 -5.92
C ILE A 94 13.15 -17.58 -5.69
N PHE A 95 12.79 -16.75 -6.66
CA PHE A 95 12.83 -15.30 -6.53
C PHE A 95 11.54 -14.76 -5.90
N ALA A 96 11.51 -14.65 -4.58
CA ALA A 96 10.43 -14.03 -3.82
C ALA A 96 10.59 -12.50 -3.71
N THR A 97 10.91 -11.82 -4.82
CA THR A 97 11.29 -10.39 -4.87
C THR A 97 10.12 -9.42 -5.06
N GLY A 98 8.89 -9.92 -4.97
CA GLY A 98 7.66 -9.12 -5.05
C GLY A 98 7.14 -8.91 -6.48
N TYR A 99 6.28 -7.91 -6.65
CA TYR A 99 5.57 -7.62 -7.91
C TYR A 99 5.75 -6.16 -8.31
N ARG A 100 5.55 -5.88 -9.61
CA ARG A 100 5.47 -4.53 -10.17
C ARG A 100 4.07 -4.31 -10.73
N SER A 101 3.56 -3.09 -10.62
CA SER A 101 2.29 -2.71 -11.25
C SER A 101 2.47 -2.59 -12.76
N THR A 102 1.48 -3.06 -13.52
CA THR A 102 1.41 -2.91 -14.98
C THR A 102 0.41 -1.83 -15.39
N THR A 103 -0.04 -0.97 -14.46
CA THR A 103 -1.11 0.01 -14.72
C THR A 103 -0.84 0.89 -15.94
N HIS A 104 0.40 1.30 -16.15
CA HIS A 104 0.80 2.12 -17.31
C HIS A 104 0.73 1.40 -18.66
N GLU A 105 0.69 0.07 -18.68
CA GLU A 105 0.59 -0.70 -19.93
C GLU A 105 -0.81 -0.62 -20.54
N TRP A 106 -1.83 -0.35 -19.73
CA TRP A 106 -3.24 -0.38 -20.17
C TRP A 106 -4.03 0.89 -19.82
N LEU A 107 -3.58 1.70 -18.86
CA LEU A 107 -4.23 2.95 -18.47
C LEU A 107 -3.32 4.15 -18.78
N LYS A 108 -3.78 5.01 -19.69
CA LYS A 108 -3.21 6.34 -19.91
C LYS A 108 -3.92 7.32 -18.98
N SER A 109 -3.22 7.82 -17.97
CA SER A 109 -3.72 8.85 -17.04
C SER A 109 -2.74 10.02 -17.04
N GLU A 110 -3.21 11.19 -17.46
CA GLU A 110 -2.43 12.44 -17.49
C GLU A 110 -2.77 13.37 -16.31
N ASP A 111 -3.80 13.02 -15.53
CA ASP A 111 -4.25 13.77 -14.36
C ASP A 111 -3.32 13.65 -13.14
N GLY A 112 -2.22 12.89 -13.28
CA GLY A 112 -1.23 12.66 -12.23
C GLY A 112 -1.75 11.83 -11.06
N LEU A 113 -2.85 11.08 -11.24
CA LEU A 113 -3.33 10.13 -10.24
C LEU A 113 -2.39 8.91 -10.13
N ILE A 114 -1.94 8.38 -11.26
CA ILE A 114 -1.00 7.26 -11.33
C ILE A 114 0.44 7.77 -11.42
N GLY A 115 1.31 7.29 -10.53
CA GLY A 115 2.73 7.61 -10.49
C GLY A 115 3.55 6.63 -11.32
N ASP A 116 4.81 6.94 -11.58
CA ASP A 116 5.68 6.18 -12.50
C ASP A 116 5.84 4.70 -12.13
N ASP A 117 5.63 4.33 -10.86
CA ASP A 117 5.64 2.93 -10.39
C ASP A 117 4.32 2.18 -10.64
N GLY A 118 3.38 2.80 -11.35
CA GLY A 118 2.05 2.27 -11.67
C GLY A 118 1.11 2.22 -10.46
N LEU A 119 1.41 2.95 -9.38
CA LEU A 119 0.57 3.05 -8.19
C LEU A 119 0.00 4.47 -8.05
N ALA A 120 -0.83 4.71 -7.03
CA ALA A 120 -1.34 6.06 -6.79
C ALA A 120 -0.18 6.99 -6.38
N ARG A 121 0.01 8.06 -7.15
CA ARG A 121 1.07 9.06 -6.93
C ARG A 121 0.80 9.93 -5.70
N ARG A 122 -0.47 10.28 -5.54
CA ARG A 122 -0.94 11.20 -4.50
C ARG A 122 -0.99 10.48 -3.16
N ARG A 123 -0.80 11.22 -2.07
CA ARG A 123 -0.89 10.69 -0.69
C ARG A 123 -2.26 10.97 -0.08
N PRO A 124 -2.66 10.21 0.96
CA PRO A 124 -3.84 10.53 1.73
C PRO A 124 -3.86 12.00 2.20
N PRO A 125 -5.03 12.66 2.18
CA PRO A 125 -6.36 12.10 1.88
C PRO A 125 -6.78 12.13 0.39
N ASN A 126 -5.93 12.61 -0.52
CA ASN A 126 -6.30 12.94 -1.91
C ASN A 126 -5.83 11.88 -2.92
N HIS A 127 -5.53 10.67 -2.45
CA HIS A 127 -4.90 9.62 -3.25
C HIS A 127 -5.85 8.80 -4.13
N TRP A 128 -7.14 8.81 -3.80
CA TRP A 128 -8.10 7.84 -4.31
C TRP A 128 -8.95 8.36 -5.47
N LYS A 129 -8.98 9.69 -5.73
CA LYS A 129 -9.84 10.30 -6.75
C LYS A 129 -9.05 11.06 -7.81
N GLY A 130 -9.27 10.70 -9.07
CA GLY A 130 -8.78 11.41 -10.26
C GLY A 130 -9.88 12.16 -10.99
N GLU A 131 -9.58 12.50 -12.23
CA GLU A 131 -10.51 13.16 -13.16
C GLU A 131 -11.36 12.13 -13.91
N ASN A 132 -12.42 12.60 -14.58
CA ASN A 132 -13.25 11.78 -15.49
C ASN A 132 -13.83 10.49 -14.87
N GLY A 133 -14.06 10.48 -13.55
CA GLY A 133 -14.59 9.31 -12.84
C GLY A 133 -13.58 8.20 -12.61
N LEU A 134 -12.28 8.48 -12.74
CA LEU A 134 -11.21 7.56 -12.39
C LEU A 134 -10.95 7.56 -10.88
N TYR A 135 -10.78 6.37 -10.31
CA TYR A 135 -10.48 6.19 -8.89
C TYR A 135 -9.36 5.16 -8.66
N CYS A 136 -8.66 5.30 -7.55
CA CYS A 136 -7.65 4.36 -7.07
C CYS A 136 -8.09 3.73 -5.75
N ALA A 137 -8.33 2.42 -5.73
CA ALA A 137 -8.61 1.66 -4.52
C ALA A 137 -7.44 0.73 -4.19
N GLY A 138 -6.82 0.88 -3.02
CA GLY A 138 -5.73 0.02 -2.55
C GLY A 138 -4.37 0.27 -3.21
N MET A 139 -4.25 1.33 -4.02
CA MET A 139 -3.02 1.63 -4.77
C MET A 139 -2.00 2.46 -3.98
N VAL A 140 -2.20 2.69 -2.69
CA VAL A 140 -1.29 3.47 -1.81
C VAL A 140 -0.51 2.64 -0.79
N ARG A 141 -0.50 1.30 -0.95
CA ARG A 141 0.23 0.37 -0.06
C ARG A 141 -0.13 0.51 1.43
N LEU A 142 -1.38 0.87 1.74
CA LEU A 142 -1.90 0.94 3.12
C LEU A 142 -2.46 -0.40 3.64
N GLY A 143 -2.32 -1.46 2.83
CA GLY A 143 -2.82 -2.80 3.10
C GLY A 143 -4.34 -2.88 2.95
N ILE A 144 -4.91 -4.05 3.28
CA ILE A 144 -6.33 -4.37 3.06
C ILE A 144 -7.27 -3.35 3.74
N TYR A 145 -6.92 -2.90 4.95
CA TYR A 145 -7.71 -1.88 5.65
C TYR A 145 -7.69 -0.52 4.93
N GLY A 146 -6.56 -0.15 4.32
CA GLY A 146 -6.48 1.05 3.49
C GLY A 146 -7.34 0.92 2.24
N SER A 147 -7.27 -0.23 1.57
CA SER A 147 -8.12 -0.53 0.41
C SER A 147 -9.61 -0.45 0.73
N ALA A 148 -10.02 -0.89 1.93
CA ALA A 148 -11.41 -0.76 2.39
C ALA A 148 -11.82 0.70 2.57
N GLY A 149 -10.98 1.51 3.22
CA GLY A 149 -11.23 2.95 3.36
C GLY A 149 -11.30 3.68 2.01
N ASP A 150 -10.43 3.30 1.06
CA ASP A 150 -10.49 3.84 -0.30
C ASP A 150 -11.83 3.50 -0.97
N ALA A 151 -12.29 2.24 -0.83
CA ALA A 151 -13.55 1.79 -1.40
C ALA A 151 -14.76 2.53 -0.81
N GLU A 152 -14.77 2.81 0.49
CA GLU A 152 -15.81 3.61 1.15
C GLU A 152 -15.85 5.04 0.59
N LEU A 153 -14.70 5.72 0.49
CA LEU A 153 -14.60 7.07 -0.08
C LEU A 153 -15.09 7.12 -1.53
N ILE A 154 -14.74 6.12 -2.33
CA ILE A 154 -15.17 6.00 -3.73
C ILE A 154 -16.69 5.79 -3.79
N ALA A 155 -17.25 4.91 -2.97
CA ALA A 155 -18.67 4.62 -2.95
C ALA A 155 -19.50 5.85 -2.58
N ASP A 156 -19.06 6.60 -1.56
CA ASP A 156 -19.71 7.84 -1.12
C ASP A 156 -19.71 8.91 -2.23
N ASP A 157 -18.57 9.10 -2.91
CA ASP A 157 -18.46 10.05 -4.00
C ASP A 157 -19.36 9.70 -5.19
N ILE A 158 -19.43 8.42 -5.56
CA ILE A 158 -20.33 7.93 -6.61
C ILE A 158 -21.80 8.14 -6.21
N ALA A 159 -22.16 7.84 -4.97
CA ALA A 159 -23.53 8.03 -4.47
C ALA A 159 -23.93 9.52 -4.51
N GLU A 160 -23.04 10.42 -4.08
CA GLU A 160 -23.29 11.86 -4.09
C GLU A 160 -23.41 12.40 -5.53
N GLN A 161 -22.56 11.94 -6.45
CA GLN A 161 -22.68 12.29 -7.87
C GLN A 161 -24.02 11.82 -8.47
N ARG A 162 -24.47 10.62 -8.11
CA ARG A 162 -25.77 10.09 -8.56
C ARG A 162 -26.92 10.94 -8.05
N HIS A 163 -26.91 11.31 -6.77
CA HIS A 163 -27.92 12.21 -6.20
C HIS A 163 -27.93 13.57 -6.87
N ARG A 164 -26.75 14.17 -7.14
CA ARG A 164 -26.64 15.44 -7.88
C ARG A 164 -27.21 15.35 -9.29
N ARG A 165 -26.94 14.27 -10.02
CA ARG A 165 -27.50 14.03 -11.37
C ARG A 165 -29.02 13.89 -11.34
N ILE A 166 -29.56 13.12 -10.39
CA ILE A 166 -31.01 12.96 -10.21
C ILE A 166 -31.67 14.28 -9.84
N GLY A 167 -31.10 15.03 -8.87
CA GLY A 167 -31.63 16.33 -8.47
C GLY A 167 -31.58 17.38 -9.58
N ALA A 168 -30.54 17.37 -10.42
CA ALA A 168 -30.45 18.22 -11.60
C ALA A 168 -31.49 17.86 -12.66
N ALA A 169 -31.81 16.57 -12.84
CA ALA A 169 -32.83 16.10 -13.77
C ALA A 169 -34.27 16.44 -13.30
N ILE A 170 -34.48 16.65 -12.00
CA ILE A 170 -35.80 16.95 -11.40
C ILE A 170 -36.08 18.45 -11.34
N LYS A 171 -35.08 19.34 -11.50
CA LYS A 171 -35.34 20.79 -11.60
C LYS A 171 -36.13 21.10 -12.88
N PRO A 172 -37.37 21.63 -12.80
CA PRO A 172 -38.10 22.04 -13.99
C PRO A 172 -37.33 23.17 -14.66
N ALA A 173 -37.24 23.14 -16.00
CA ALA A 173 -36.87 24.32 -16.76
C ALA A 173 -37.82 25.44 -16.35
N ALA A 174 -37.32 26.45 -15.64
CA ALA A 174 -38.12 27.61 -15.28
C ALA A 174 -38.70 28.18 -16.58
N HIS A 175 -40.03 28.16 -16.64
CA HIS A 175 -40.81 28.67 -17.76
C HIS A 175 -40.40 30.13 -17.99
N ASN A 176 -39.64 30.41 -19.06
CA ASN A 176 -39.50 31.76 -19.57
C ASN A 176 -40.87 32.15 -20.15
N GLY A 177 -41.75 32.65 -19.26
CA GLY A 177 -42.99 33.29 -19.62
C GLY A 177 -42.69 34.52 -20.46
N HIS A 178 -42.82 34.37 -21.77
CA HIS A 178 -42.81 35.45 -22.73
C HIS A 178 -44.06 36.30 -22.46
N ALA A 179 -43.92 37.37 -21.68
CA ALA A 179 -44.94 38.41 -21.59
C ALA A 179 -44.91 39.22 -22.88
N GLY A 180 -45.56 38.70 -23.93
CA GLY A 180 -45.94 39.47 -25.09
C GLY A 180 -46.97 40.51 -24.65
N ASN A 181 -46.58 41.78 -24.59
CA ASN A 181 -47.51 42.88 -24.44
C ASN A 181 -47.78 43.46 -25.83
N GLY A 182 -48.89 43.03 -26.43
CA GLY A 182 -49.50 43.66 -27.59
C GLY A 182 -50.83 44.30 -27.18
N GLY A 183 -51.08 45.53 -27.65
CA GLY A 183 -52.37 46.23 -27.49
C GLY A 183 -52.23 47.71 -27.12
N SER A 184 -51.83 48.58 -28.06
CA SER A 184 -52.70 49.59 -28.73
C SER A 184 -53.67 50.40 -27.86
N ALA A 185 -53.35 51.69 -27.69
CA ALA A 185 -54.17 52.86 -28.02
C ALA A 185 -53.28 54.11 -28.06
#